data_AF-X1H2Z2-F1
#
_entry.id   AF-X1H2Z2-F1
#
_cell.length_a   1.000
_cell.length_b   1.000
_cell.length_c   1.000
_cell.angle_alpha   90.00
_cell.angle_beta   90.00
_cell.angle_gamma   90.00
#
_symmetry.space_group_name_H-M   'P 1'
#
loop_
_entity.id
_entity.type
_entity.pdbx_description
1 polymer ?
#
loop_
_entity_poly.entity_id
_entity_poly.type
_entity_poly.pdbx_seq_one_letter_code
_entity_poly.pdbx_strand_id
1 'polypeptide(L)'
;TLVLLLSASLVFANQPANAALDYCKASLLHKTPDNSVSNMLEQLLRNRIGPNHQIRQYVDDNRDAIKIATRAAEAPNCDFQWHFSDGLEMQMPCVFGCVDLARATLANAKVLEAENDYDEALELCLSARKIGRHLNHQSQTMCQLVGVKINMYANNCMQSILGKIPEDPQTLELLQDQLTQIDNLPFSLKPSFYIERKIWSTYMTKSRVAEISLEGMAVESSLKNIAKERVAVADDEFFKRNQLYWEKHIDTIISALDLPYAKAFAEMKKEYLRAA
;
A
#
# COMPACT_ATOMS: atom_id res chain seq x y z
N THR A 1 -18.86 -0.20 -42.30
CA THR A 1 -19.32 -0.30 -40.89
C THR A 1 -18.38 -1.13 -40.01
N LEU A 2 -17.64 -2.13 -40.53
CA LEU A 2 -16.66 -2.92 -39.75
C LEU A 2 -15.36 -2.15 -39.39
N VAL A 3 -14.94 -1.17 -40.22
CA VAL A 3 -13.71 -0.39 -40.01
C VAL A 3 -13.82 0.59 -38.82
N LEU A 4 -15.03 1.07 -38.50
CA LEU A 4 -15.26 1.98 -37.38
C LEU A 4 -15.16 1.31 -36.00
N LEU A 5 -15.41 0.00 -35.92
CA LEU A 5 -15.29 -0.78 -34.69
C LEU A 5 -13.82 -1.08 -34.36
N LEU A 6 -12.95 -1.26 -35.35
CA LEU A 6 -11.51 -1.48 -35.12
C LEU A 6 -10.78 -0.20 -34.70
N SER A 7 -11.19 0.96 -35.22
CA SER A 7 -10.63 2.26 -34.81
C SER A 7 -11.04 2.67 -33.39
N ALA A 8 -12.25 2.30 -32.94
CA ALA A 8 -12.68 2.57 -31.56
C ALA A 8 -11.84 1.79 -30.53
N SER A 9 -11.51 0.52 -30.83
CA SER A 9 -10.67 -0.32 -29.98
C SER A 9 -9.24 0.21 -29.81
N LEU A 10 -8.69 0.85 -30.85
CA LEU A 10 -7.35 1.47 -30.80
C LEU A 10 -7.33 2.76 -29.95
N VAL A 11 -8.44 3.50 -29.89
CA VAL A 11 -8.54 4.70 -29.06
C VAL A 11 -8.65 4.35 -27.57
N PHE A 12 -9.26 3.22 -27.21
CA PHE A 12 -9.26 2.70 -25.84
C PHE A 12 -7.97 1.93 -25.47
N ALA A 13 -7.21 1.43 -26.45
CA ALA A 13 -5.92 0.77 -26.22
C ALA A 13 -4.78 1.74 -25.86
N ASN A 14 -4.96 3.04 -26.10
CA ASN A 14 -4.03 4.11 -25.72
C ASN A 14 -4.48 4.84 -24.45
N GLN A 15 -5.03 4.13 -23.46
CA GLN A 15 -4.94 4.69 -22.11
C GLN A 15 -3.44 4.86 -21.78
N PRO A 16 -3.01 6.01 -21.22
CA PRO A 16 -1.64 6.16 -20.75
C PRO A 16 -1.29 4.96 -19.87
N ALA A 17 -0.06 4.47 -19.96
CA ALA A 17 0.41 3.31 -19.22
C ALA A 17 -0.05 3.41 -17.75
N ASN A 18 -1.04 2.60 -17.37
CA ASN A 18 -1.59 2.55 -16.03
C ASN A 18 -0.96 1.37 -15.29
N ALA A 19 -0.15 1.65 -14.28
CA ALA A 19 0.58 0.64 -13.53
C ALA A 19 -0.33 -0.41 -12.87
N ALA A 20 -1.56 -0.02 -12.48
CA ALA A 20 -2.46 -0.87 -11.70
C ALA A 20 -2.77 -2.20 -12.40
N LEU A 21 -3.01 -2.17 -13.72
CA LEU A 21 -3.32 -3.37 -14.50
C LEU A 21 -2.13 -4.33 -14.53
N ASP A 22 -0.92 -3.81 -14.74
CA ASP A 22 0.29 -4.64 -14.76
C ASP A 22 0.63 -5.16 -13.35
N TYR A 23 0.38 -4.41 -12.28
CA TYR A 23 0.50 -4.94 -10.91
C TYR A 23 -0.47 -6.09 -10.66
N CYS A 24 -1.74 -5.94 -11.04
CA CYS A 24 -2.71 -7.03 -10.93
C CYS A 24 -2.26 -8.27 -11.73
N LYS A 25 -1.77 -8.08 -12.95
CA LYS A 25 -1.22 -9.17 -13.77
C LYS A 25 -0.02 -9.83 -13.10
N ALA A 26 0.92 -9.05 -12.59
CA ALA A 26 2.08 -9.55 -11.87
C ALA A 26 1.67 -10.34 -10.62
N SER A 27 0.68 -9.85 -9.86
CA SER A 27 0.16 -10.54 -8.67
C SER A 27 -0.50 -11.88 -9.01
N LEU A 28 -1.15 -12.01 -10.17
CA LEU A 28 -1.72 -13.30 -10.61
C LEU A 28 -0.65 -14.32 -11.02
N LEU A 29 0.51 -13.85 -11.49
CA LEU A 29 1.65 -14.70 -11.86
C LEU A 29 2.57 -15.00 -10.67
N HIS A 30 2.45 -14.21 -9.60
CA HIS A 30 3.25 -14.36 -8.39
C HIS A 30 2.92 -15.68 -7.69
N LYS A 31 3.95 -16.48 -7.42
CA LYS A 31 3.85 -17.68 -6.59
C LYS A 31 3.98 -17.27 -5.12
N THR A 32 2.86 -17.34 -4.39
CA THR A 32 2.85 -17.07 -2.95
C THR A 32 3.86 -17.95 -2.20
N PRO A 33 4.76 -17.37 -1.39
CA PRO A 33 5.69 -18.16 -0.59
C PRO A 33 4.94 -18.94 0.49
N ASP A 34 5.43 -20.14 0.84
CA ASP A 34 4.97 -20.81 2.05
C ASP A 34 5.37 -20.02 3.33
N ASN A 35 4.85 -20.42 4.48
CA ASN A 35 5.12 -19.74 5.76
C ASN A 35 6.61 -19.70 6.12
N SER A 36 7.38 -20.73 5.72
CA SER A 36 8.82 -20.79 5.99
C SER A 36 9.56 -19.76 5.16
N VAL A 37 9.33 -19.74 3.85
CA VAL A 37 9.94 -18.77 2.92
C VAL A 37 9.49 -17.35 3.26
N SER A 38 8.22 -17.14 3.59
CA SER A 38 7.70 -15.82 4.02
C SER A 38 8.45 -15.27 5.24
N ASN A 39 8.71 -16.11 6.24
CA ASN A 39 9.51 -15.73 7.41
C ASN A 39 10.97 -15.44 7.05
N MET A 40 11.56 -16.19 6.10
CA MET A 40 12.92 -15.91 5.61
C MET A 40 12.99 -14.58 4.86
N LEU A 41 12.01 -14.28 4.01
CA LEU A 41 11.92 -13.00 3.30
C LEU A 41 11.84 -11.82 4.29
N GLU A 42 11.01 -11.92 5.34
CA GLU A 42 10.94 -10.89 6.37
C GLU A 42 12.28 -10.69 7.10
N GLN A 43 13.01 -11.77 7.39
CA GLN A 43 14.34 -11.70 8.01
C GLN A 43 15.39 -11.10 7.06
N LEU A 44 15.36 -11.48 5.78
CA LEU A 44 16.22 -10.97 4.73
C LEU A 44 16.05 -9.45 4.58
N LEU A 45 14.81 -8.97 4.50
CA LEU A 45 14.49 -7.53 4.35
C LEU A 45 14.80 -6.70 5.60
N ARG A 46 14.98 -7.35 6.75
CA ARG A 46 15.49 -6.74 7.99
C ARG A 46 17.01 -6.88 8.14
N ASN A 47 17.71 -7.35 7.10
CA ASN A 47 19.14 -7.61 7.09
C ASN A 47 19.62 -8.56 8.21
N ARG A 48 18.76 -9.50 8.65
CA ARG A 48 19.09 -10.48 9.71
C ARG A 48 19.73 -11.75 9.17
N ILE A 49 19.49 -12.05 7.89
CA ILE A 49 20.08 -13.17 7.16
C ILE A 49 20.50 -12.68 5.76
N GLY A 50 21.43 -13.40 5.13
CA GLY A 50 21.73 -13.24 3.70
C GLY A 50 20.84 -14.10 2.80
N PRO A 51 20.89 -13.90 1.47
CA PRO A 51 20.19 -14.76 0.53
C PRO A 51 20.72 -16.20 0.58
N ASN A 52 19.83 -17.18 0.70
CA ASN A 52 20.14 -18.61 0.71
C ASN A 52 19.51 -19.32 -0.51
N HIS A 53 19.70 -20.64 -0.62
CA HIS A 53 19.16 -21.42 -1.74
C HIS A 53 17.63 -21.28 -1.89
N GLN A 54 16.87 -21.28 -0.79
CA GLN A 54 15.41 -21.17 -0.84
C GLN A 54 14.94 -19.79 -1.30
N ILE A 55 15.61 -18.72 -0.85
CA ILE A 55 15.33 -17.35 -1.31
C ILE A 55 15.65 -17.22 -2.81
N ARG A 56 16.79 -17.75 -3.26
CA ARG A 56 17.20 -17.73 -4.67
C ARG A 56 16.19 -18.48 -5.55
N GLN A 57 15.77 -19.67 -5.12
CA GLN A 57 14.73 -20.44 -5.80
C GLN A 57 13.40 -19.66 -5.87
N TYR A 58 12.97 -19.06 -4.76
CA TYR A 58 11.75 -18.24 -4.73
C TYR A 58 11.82 -17.04 -5.69
N VAL A 59 12.97 -16.38 -5.78
CA VAL A 59 13.19 -15.28 -6.74
C VAL A 59 13.11 -15.77 -8.17
N ASP A 60 13.76 -16.88 -8.50
CA ASP A 60 13.73 -17.47 -9.84
C ASP A 60 12.30 -17.89 -10.24
N ASP A 61 11.59 -18.53 -9.31
CA ASP A 61 10.19 -18.92 -9.46
C ASP A 61 9.22 -17.75 -9.71
N ASN A 62 9.62 -16.53 -9.36
CA ASN A 62 8.84 -15.30 -9.47
C ASN A 62 9.41 -14.29 -10.48
N ARG A 63 10.39 -14.67 -11.29
CA ARG A 63 11.13 -13.76 -12.19
C ARG A 63 10.22 -12.97 -13.13
N ASP A 64 9.21 -13.61 -13.71
CA ASP A 64 8.27 -12.95 -14.63
C ASP A 64 7.37 -11.94 -13.91
N ALA A 65 6.89 -12.28 -12.71
CA ALA A 65 6.10 -11.38 -11.89
C ALA A 65 6.92 -10.14 -11.48
N ILE A 66 8.18 -10.34 -11.07
CA ILE A 66 9.12 -9.25 -10.76
C ILE A 66 9.30 -8.36 -11.98
N LYS A 67 9.60 -8.93 -13.15
CA LYS A 67 9.81 -8.17 -14.40
C LYS A 67 8.60 -7.32 -14.81
N ILE A 68 7.38 -7.85 -14.64
CA ILE A 68 6.17 -7.08 -14.93
C ILE A 68 5.98 -5.96 -13.91
N ALA A 69 6.20 -6.24 -12.62
CA ALA A 69 6.07 -5.27 -11.55
C ALA A 69 7.08 -4.11 -11.67
N THR A 70 8.34 -4.39 -12.02
CA THR A 70 9.36 -3.35 -12.23
C THR A 70 9.01 -2.48 -13.43
N ARG A 71 8.58 -3.07 -14.54
CA ARG A 71 8.08 -2.30 -15.69
C ARG A 71 6.87 -1.43 -15.34
N ALA A 72 5.91 -1.97 -14.57
CA ALA A 72 4.75 -1.22 -14.10
C ALA A 72 5.15 -0.04 -13.21
N ALA A 73 6.22 -0.19 -12.43
CA ALA A 73 6.76 0.87 -11.58
C ALA A 73 7.29 2.08 -12.36
N GLU A 74 7.63 1.92 -13.65
CA GLU A 74 8.05 3.01 -14.53
C GLU A 74 6.88 3.81 -15.12
N ALA A 75 5.64 3.32 -14.99
CA ALA A 75 4.49 4.07 -15.47
C ALA A 75 4.27 5.34 -14.63
N PRO A 76 3.90 6.48 -15.23
CA PRO A 76 3.72 7.74 -14.50
C PRO A 76 2.46 7.77 -13.65
N ASN A 77 1.49 6.89 -13.94
CA ASN A 77 0.18 6.85 -13.31
C ASN A 77 -0.15 5.44 -12.83
N CYS A 78 -0.83 5.34 -11.69
CA CYS A 78 -1.41 4.12 -11.17
C CYS A 78 -2.81 4.42 -10.67
N ASP A 79 -3.82 3.88 -11.34
CA ASP A 79 -5.22 4.04 -10.98
C ASP A 79 -5.89 2.66 -10.98
N PHE A 80 -6.23 2.18 -9.78
CA PHE A 80 -6.93 0.91 -9.61
C PHE A 80 -8.42 0.98 -9.96
N GLN A 81 -8.93 2.16 -10.36
CA GLN A 81 -10.31 2.40 -10.76
C GLN A 81 -11.34 1.96 -9.72
N TRP A 82 -11.04 2.19 -8.43
CA TRP A 82 -11.93 1.79 -7.36
C TRP A 82 -13.24 2.57 -7.35
N HIS A 83 -14.35 1.84 -7.24
CA HIS A 83 -15.67 2.40 -7.08
C HIS A 83 -16.00 2.56 -5.59
N PHE A 84 -15.67 3.72 -5.01
CA PHE A 84 -15.98 4.01 -3.60
C PHE A 84 -17.48 3.99 -3.26
N SER A 85 -18.36 3.95 -4.26
CA SER A 85 -19.79 3.66 -4.09
C SER A 85 -20.06 2.30 -3.45
N ASP A 86 -19.15 1.34 -3.66
CA ASP A 86 -19.27 -0.03 -3.16
C ASP A 86 -18.94 -0.11 -1.66
N GLY A 87 -18.43 0.98 -1.08
CA GLY A 87 -18.26 1.14 0.35
C GLY A 87 -17.33 0.11 0.96
N LEU A 88 -17.78 -0.59 2.01
CA LEU A 88 -17.00 -1.60 2.73
C LEU A 88 -16.83 -2.90 1.94
N GLU A 89 -17.65 -3.14 0.90
CA GLU A 89 -17.56 -4.34 0.06
C GLU A 89 -16.57 -4.17 -1.10
N MET A 90 -16.01 -2.97 -1.26
CA MET A 90 -15.05 -2.62 -2.30
C MET A 90 -13.86 -3.59 -2.27
N GLN A 91 -13.72 -4.36 -3.35
CA GLN A 91 -12.65 -5.34 -3.48
C GLN A 91 -11.33 -4.64 -3.82
N MET A 92 -10.27 -4.96 -3.06
CA MET A 92 -8.91 -4.45 -3.27
C MET A 92 -7.90 -5.58 -3.55
N PRO A 93 -8.16 -6.48 -4.52
CA PRO A 93 -7.41 -7.72 -4.66
C PRO A 93 -5.91 -7.52 -4.92
N CYS A 94 -5.53 -6.45 -5.62
CA CYS A 94 -4.14 -6.25 -6.05
C CYS A 94 -3.28 -5.49 -5.02
N VAL A 95 -3.87 -4.88 -3.98
CA VAL A 95 -3.12 -4.08 -2.99
C VAL A 95 -2.19 -4.96 -2.17
N PHE A 96 -2.71 -6.10 -1.68
CA PHE A 96 -1.89 -7.07 -0.95
C PHE A 96 -0.86 -7.75 -1.86
N GLY A 97 -1.25 -8.03 -3.10
CA GLY A 97 -0.32 -8.54 -4.12
C GLY A 97 0.89 -7.63 -4.36
N CYS A 98 0.71 -6.30 -4.26
CA CYS A 98 1.83 -5.36 -4.37
C CYS A 98 2.86 -5.50 -3.23
N VAL A 99 2.45 -5.90 -2.02
CA VAL A 99 3.39 -6.19 -0.92
C VAL A 99 4.27 -7.37 -1.29
N ASP A 100 3.66 -8.44 -1.79
CA ASP A 100 4.39 -9.67 -2.10
C ASP A 100 5.29 -9.47 -3.34
N LEU A 101 4.83 -8.72 -4.33
CA LEU A 101 5.65 -8.29 -5.46
C LEU A 101 6.84 -7.42 -5.02
N ALA A 102 6.64 -6.46 -4.14
CA ALA A 102 7.72 -5.64 -3.60
C ALA A 102 8.72 -6.50 -2.79
N ARG A 103 8.24 -7.45 -1.98
CA ARG A 103 9.10 -8.39 -1.25
C ARG A 103 9.92 -9.27 -2.19
N ALA A 104 9.31 -9.80 -3.26
CA ALA A 104 10.02 -10.58 -4.27
C ALA A 104 11.08 -9.73 -5.01
N THR A 105 10.71 -8.51 -5.39
CA THR A 105 11.61 -7.55 -6.05
C THR A 105 12.82 -7.22 -5.17
N LEU A 106 12.60 -6.94 -3.89
CA LEU A 106 13.69 -6.63 -2.94
C LEU A 106 14.50 -7.87 -2.55
N ALA A 107 13.90 -9.07 -2.53
CA ALA A 107 14.66 -10.30 -2.39
C ALA A 107 15.61 -10.52 -3.57
N ASN A 108 15.17 -10.20 -4.79
CA ASN A 108 16.05 -10.22 -5.97
C ASN A 108 17.18 -9.19 -5.85
N ALA A 109 16.89 -7.97 -5.39
CA ALA A 109 17.92 -6.97 -5.10
C ALA A 109 18.98 -7.49 -4.12
N LYS A 110 18.57 -8.23 -3.08
CA LYS A 110 19.50 -8.87 -2.13
C LYS A 110 20.33 -9.99 -2.72
N VAL A 111 19.79 -10.72 -3.71
CA VAL A 111 20.54 -11.73 -4.46
C VAL A 111 21.62 -11.07 -5.30
N LEU A 112 21.27 -10.02 -6.04
CA LEU A 112 22.21 -9.23 -6.87
C LEU A 112 23.28 -8.53 -6.02
N GLU A 113 22.91 -7.98 -4.86
CA GLU A 113 23.86 -7.42 -3.89
C GLU A 113 24.92 -8.47 -3.48
N ALA A 114 24.50 -9.72 -3.23
CA ALA A 114 25.42 -10.80 -2.87
C ALA A 114 26.31 -11.26 -4.04
N GLU A 115 25.93 -10.92 -5.27
CA GLU A 115 26.68 -11.17 -6.50
C GLU A 115 27.55 -9.98 -6.92
N ASN A 116 27.51 -8.89 -6.14
CA ASN A 116 28.18 -7.60 -6.37
C ASN A 116 27.65 -6.83 -7.60
N ASP A 117 26.42 -7.14 -8.04
CA ASP A 117 25.71 -6.34 -9.03
C ASP A 117 24.88 -5.25 -8.32
N TYR A 118 25.59 -4.23 -7.84
CA TYR A 118 25.00 -3.20 -7.00
C TYR A 118 24.09 -2.25 -7.77
N ASP A 119 24.39 -1.97 -9.03
CA ASP A 119 23.60 -1.08 -9.87
C ASP A 119 22.20 -1.67 -10.10
N GLU A 120 22.12 -2.93 -10.54
CA GLU A 120 20.83 -3.59 -10.75
C GLU A 120 20.09 -3.79 -9.42
N ALA A 121 20.80 -4.06 -8.32
CA ALA A 121 20.20 -4.14 -6.99
C ALA A 121 19.56 -2.81 -6.54
N LEU A 122 20.22 -1.67 -6.79
CA LEU A 122 19.68 -0.35 -6.48
C LEU A 122 18.46 0.00 -7.34
N GLU A 123 18.49 -0.32 -8.64
CA GLU A 123 17.36 -0.13 -9.55
C GLU A 123 16.11 -0.92 -9.11
N LEU A 124 16.28 -2.15 -8.59
CA LEU A 124 15.18 -2.90 -8.00
C LEU A 124 14.65 -2.28 -6.70
N CYS A 125 15.52 -1.67 -5.88
CA CYS A 125 15.09 -0.93 -4.69
C CYS A 125 14.26 0.30 -5.08
N LEU A 126 14.67 1.03 -6.13
CA LEU A 126 13.93 2.17 -6.67
C LEU A 126 12.59 1.74 -7.27
N SER A 127 12.56 0.62 -8.00
CA SER A 127 11.32 0.02 -8.50
C SER A 127 10.34 -0.28 -7.35
N ALA A 128 10.81 -0.91 -6.27
CA ALA A 128 9.97 -1.15 -5.10
C ALA A 128 9.47 0.16 -4.46
N ARG A 129 10.31 1.20 -4.39
CA ARG A 129 9.90 2.51 -3.90
C ARG A 129 8.83 3.16 -4.78
N LYS A 130 8.95 3.05 -6.10
CA LYS A 130 7.93 3.52 -7.06
C LYS A 130 6.60 2.76 -6.89
N ILE A 131 6.62 1.45 -6.63
CA ILE A 131 5.43 0.67 -6.25
C ILE A 131 4.78 1.26 -4.99
N GLY A 132 5.58 1.49 -3.93
CA GLY A 132 5.08 2.08 -2.69
C GLY A 132 4.49 3.47 -2.90
N ARG A 133 5.11 4.29 -3.75
CA ARG A 133 4.59 5.61 -4.17
C ARG A 133 3.24 5.50 -4.87
N HIS A 134 3.09 4.61 -5.84
CA HIS A 134 1.83 4.38 -6.54
C HIS A 134 0.68 4.07 -5.57
N LEU A 135 0.95 3.32 -4.51
CA LEU A 135 -0.02 3.01 -3.46
C LEU A 135 -0.28 4.18 -2.50
N ASN A 136 0.74 4.98 -2.19
CA ASN A 136 0.61 6.17 -1.35
C ASN A 136 -0.24 7.29 -1.98
N HIS A 137 -0.26 7.37 -3.31
CA HIS A 137 -1.11 8.31 -4.03
C HIS A 137 -2.57 7.84 -4.10
N GLN A 138 -2.86 6.59 -3.74
CA GLN A 138 -4.24 6.14 -3.65
C GLN A 138 -4.89 6.76 -2.42
N SER A 139 -6.16 7.11 -2.57
CA SER A 139 -6.93 7.82 -1.56
C SER A 139 -7.53 6.89 -0.49
N GLN A 140 -7.01 5.68 -0.34
CA GLN A 140 -7.47 4.70 0.65
C GLN A 140 -6.37 4.49 1.67
N THR A 141 -6.70 4.61 2.97
CA THR A 141 -5.72 4.54 4.05
C THR A 141 -4.94 3.23 4.04
N MET A 142 -5.60 2.10 3.80
CA MET A 142 -4.95 0.80 3.71
C MET A 142 -3.86 0.77 2.63
N CYS A 143 -4.09 1.42 1.50
CA CYS A 143 -3.13 1.48 0.40
C CYS A 143 -1.93 2.36 0.76
N GLN A 144 -2.18 3.48 1.43
CA GLN A 144 -1.11 4.33 1.95
C GLN A 144 -0.27 3.64 3.02
N LEU A 145 -0.89 2.87 3.94
CA LEU A 145 -0.15 2.09 4.94
C LEU A 145 0.72 1.02 4.28
N VAL A 146 0.19 0.35 3.26
CA VAL A 146 0.94 -0.61 2.46
C VAL A 146 2.10 0.06 1.73
N GLY A 147 1.88 1.22 1.10
CA GLY A 147 2.93 1.97 0.41
C GLY A 147 4.03 2.45 1.34
N VAL A 148 3.69 2.94 2.53
CA VAL A 148 4.66 3.27 3.60
C VAL A 148 5.50 2.05 3.99
N LYS A 149 4.86 0.88 4.17
CA LYS A 149 5.57 -0.36 4.50
C LYS A 149 6.55 -0.78 3.40
N ILE A 150 6.14 -0.70 2.13
CA ILE A 150 7.01 -1.02 0.98
C ILE A 150 8.20 -0.05 0.93
N ASN A 151 7.95 1.25 1.10
CA ASN A 151 9.01 2.28 1.12
C ASN A 151 10.01 2.03 2.24
N MET A 152 9.55 1.62 3.42
CA MET A 152 10.43 1.24 4.53
C MET A 152 11.36 0.08 4.13
N TYR A 153 10.83 -0.98 3.52
CA TYR A 153 11.67 -2.10 3.06
C TYR A 153 12.65 -1.68 1.97
N ALA A 154 12.21 -0.89 1.00
CA ALA A 154 13.07 -0.39 -0.07
C ALA A 154 14.24 0.45 0.47
N ASN A 155 13.96 1.35 1.42
CA ASN A 155 14.98 2.19 2.05
C ASN A 155 15.97 1.37 2.87
N ASN A 156 15.50 0.39 3.65
CA ASN A 156 16.39 -0.49 4.41
C ASN A 156 17.30 -1.33 3.49
N CYS A 157 16.78 -1.77 2.35
CA CYS A 157 17.55 -2.52 1.36
C CYS A 157 18.61 -1.63 0.70
N MET A 158 18.21 -0.45 0.24
CA MET A 158 19.08 0.56 -0.37
C MET A 158 20.20 1.01 0.59
N GLN A 159 19.89 1.32 1.85
CA GLN A 159 20.90 1.69 2.86
C GLN A 159 21.91 0.57 3.10
N SER A 160 21.46 -0.70 3.13
CA SER A 160 22.35 -1.85 3.26
C SER A 160 23.30 -2.00 2.08
N ILE A 161 22.81 -1.77 0.86
CA ILE A 161 23.60 -1.86 -0.38
C ILE A 161 24.62 -0.72 -0.42
N LEU A 162 24.19 0.52 -0.15
CA LEU A 162 25.05 1.71 -0.09
C LEU A 162 26.17 1.57 0.94
N GLY A 163 25.94 0.85 2.04
CA GLY A 163 26.98 0.57 3.04
C GLY A 163 28.09 -0.38 2.57
N LYS A 164 27.97 -0.99 1.38
CA LYS A 164 28.92 -1.95 0.82
C LYS A 164 29.52 -1.52 -0.52
N ILE A 165 28.86 -0.63 -1.24
CA ILE A 165 29.36 -0.07 -2.50
C ILE A 165 30.66 0.72 -2.21
N PRO A 166 31.73 0.55 -3.00
CA PRO A 166 32.91 1.42 -2.94
C PRO A 166 32.52 2.89 -3.14
N GLU A 167 33.25 3.83 -2.56
CA GLU A 167 32.95 5.26 -2.69
C GLU A 167 32.89 5.68 -4.17
N ASP A 168 31.67 5.93 -4.66
CA ASP A 168 31.40 6.46 -6.01
C ASP A 168 30.38 7.61 -5.91
N PRO A 169 30.86 8.87 -5.95
CA PRO A 169 29.99 10.04 -5.92
C PRO A 169 28.96 10.07 -7.05
N GLN A 170 29.26 9.53 -8.24
CA GLN A 170 28.36 9.60 -9.38
C GLN A 170 27.11 8.75 -9.15
N THR A 171 27.28 7.54 -8.63
CA THR A 171 26.15 6.66 -8.24
C THR A 171 25.28 7.31 -7.16
N LEU A 172 25.88 8.02 -6.19
CA LEU A 172 25.14 8.72 -5.15
C LEU A 172 24.34 9.91 -5.68
N GLU A 173 24.92 10.70 -6.57
CA GLU A 173 24.22 11.82 -7.24
C GLU A 173 23.05 11.32 -8.08
N LEU A 174 23.26 10.27 -8.89
CA LEU A 174 22.19 9.66 -9.70
C LEU A 174 21.04 9.15 -8.82
N LEU A 175 21.36 8.45 -7.74
CA LEU A 175 20.36 7.92 -6.81
C LEU A 175 19.58 9.05 -6.13
N GLN A 176 20.26 10.13 -5.74
CA GLN A 176 19.63 11.31 -5.15
C GLN A 176 18.63 11.95 -6.13
N ASP A 177 19.01 12.08 -7.40
CA ASP A 177 18.14 12.65 -8.44
C ASP A 177 16.90 11.77 -8.66
N GLN A 178 17.08 10.46 -8.78
CA GLN A 178 15.98 9.51 -8.94
C GLN A 178 15.04 9.54 -7.73
N LEU A 179 15.57 9.56 -6.51
CA LEU A 179 14.76 9.67 -5.29
C LEU A 179 13.97 10.99 -5.24
N THR A 180 14.60 12.10 -5.63
CA THR A 180 13.94 13.41 -5.68
C THR A 180 12.79 13.41 -6.69
N GLN A 181 12.96 12.77 -7.84
CA GLN A 181 11.89 12.60 -8.83
C GLN A 181 10.75 11.72 -8.29
N ILE A 182 11.09 10.63 -7.58
CA ILE A 182 10.11 9.73 -6.95
C ILE A 182 9.35 10.45 -5.81
N ASP A 183 9.97 11.37 -5.09
CA ASP A 183 9.34 12.04 -3.95
C ASP A 183 8.82 13.46 -4.27
N ASN A 184 8.69 13.81 -5.56
CA ASN A 184 8.28 15.17 -5.96
C ASN A 184 6.84 15.55 -5.57
N LEU A 185 6.06 14.61 -5.04
CA LEU A 185 4.72 14.86 -4.48
C LEU A 185 4.72 14.54 -2.97
N PRO A 186 4.26 15.47 -2.12
CA PRO A 186 4.24 15.27 -0.69
C PRO A 186 3.25 14.18 -0.30
N PHE A 187 3.69 13.28 0.59
CA PHE A 187 2.80 12.30 1.22
C PHE A 187 1.75 12.99 2.10
N SER A 188 0.47 12.64 1.92
CA SER A 188 -0.64 13.18 2.72
C SER A 188 -1.70 12.12 2.99
N LEU A 189 -2.03 11.93 4.27
CA LEU A 189 -3.11 11.05 4.72
C LEU A 189 -4.50 11.71 4.65
N LYS A 190 -4.57 13.04 4.48
CA LYS A 190 -5.84 13.78 4.54
C LYS A 190 -6.88 13.30 3.54
N PRO A 191 -6.56 13.09 2.25
CA PRO A 191 -7.55 12.60 1.28
C PRO A 191 -8.17 11.27 1.71
N SER A 192 -7.37 10.37 2.29
CA SER A 192 -7.84 9.08 2.76
C SER A 192 -8.78 9.19 3.94
N PHE A 193 -8.47 10.02 4.93
CA PHE A 193 -9.37 10.26 6.06
C PHE A 193 -10.69 10.92 5.62
N TYR A 194 -10.68 11.78 4.59
CA TYR A 194 -11.94 12.31 4.04
C TYR A 194 -12.81 11.23 3.41
N ILE A 195 -12.21 10.29 2.69
CA ILE A 195 -12.94 9.18 2.08
C ILE A 195 -13.44 8.21 3.14
N GLU A 196 -12.61 7.85 4.12
CA GLU A 196 -13.03 7.03 5.25
C GLU A 196 -14.19 7.68 6.02
N ARG A 197 -14.11 8.99 6.29
CA ARG A 197 -15.21 9.75 6.88
C ARG A 197 -16.50 9.52 6.11
N LYS A 198 -16.47 9.72 4.79
CA LYS A 198 -17.63 9.57 3.91
C LYS A 198 -18.18 8.13 3.90
N ILE A 199 -17.30 7.13 3.78
CA ILE A 199 -17.69 5.72 3.79
C ILE A 199 -18.39 5.41 5.11
N TRP A 200 -17.71 5.60 6.24
CA TRP A 200 -18.26 5.25 7.54
C TRP A 200 -19.52 6.03 7.90
N SER A 201 -19.62 7.32 7.59
CA SER A 201 -20.86 8.08 7.78
C SER A 201 -22.05 7.47 7.04
N THR A 202 -21.82 6.85 5.87
CA THR A 202 -22.88 6.19 5.11
C THR A 202 -23.34 4.87 5.78
N TYR A 203 -22.40 4.13 6.37
CA TYR A 203 -22.68 2.84 7.04
C TYR A 203 -23.18 3.00 8.48
N MET A 204 -22.93 4.14 9.14
CA MET A 204 -23.45 4.45 10.47
C MET A 204 -24.93 4.86 10.46
N THR A 205 -25.74 4.21 9.65
CA THR A 205 -27.18 4.43 9.52
C THR A 205 -27.94 3.15 9.87
N LYS A 206 -29.17 3.28 10.37
CA LYS A 206 -30.02 2.14 10.75
C LYS A 206 -30.20 1.13 9.61
N SER A 207 -30.33 1.60 8.38
CA SER A 207 -30.53 0.76 7.20
C SER A 207 -29.28 0.01 6.75
N ARG A 208 -28.08 0.49 7.09
CA ARG A 208 -26.80 -0.07 6.56
C ARG A 208 -25.88 -0.65 7.62
N VAL A 209 -26.12 -0.41 8.90
CA VAL A 209 -25.26 -0.91 9.99
C VAL A 209 -25.13 -2.44 10.00
N ALA A 210 -26.16 -3.15 9.51
CA ALA A 210 -26.13 -4.61 9.39
C ALA A 210 -25.10 -5.11 8.34
N GLU A 211 -24.69 -4.26 7.40
CA GLU A 211 -23.64 -4.56 6.41
C GLU A 211 -22.23 -4.52 7.04
N ILE A 212 -22.07 -3.91 8.23
CA ILE A 212 -20.78 -3.82 8.91
C ILE A 212 -20.46 -5.19 9.55
N SER A 213 -19.52 -5.92 8.96
CA SER A 213 -19.01 -7.16 9.57
C SER A 213 -18.06 -6.85 10.73
N LEU A 214 -18.53 -7.07 11.96
CA LEU A 214 -17.71 -6.97 13.17
C LEU A 214 -16.72 -8.14 13.31
N GLU A 215 -16.93 -9.26 12.60
CA GLU A 215 -16.09 -10.45 12.76
C GLU A 215 -14.66 -10.21 12.26
N GLY A 216 -14.49 -9.41 11.21
CA GLY A 216 -13.18 -9.03 10.68
C GLY A 216 -12.42 -7.97 11.49
N MET A 217 -13.04 -7.38 12.52
CA MET A 217 -12.40 -6.34 13.33
C MET A 217 -11.51 -6.95 14.42
N ALA A 218 -10.33 -6.37 14.63
CA ALA A 218 -9.39 -6.73 15.70
C ALA A 218 -9.85 -6.18 17.07
N VAL A 219 -11.08 -6.50 17.46
CA VAL A 219 -11.74 -6.06 18.70
C VAL A 219 -12.07 -7.31 19.53
N GLU A 220 -12.06 -7.19 20.85
CA GLU A 220 -12.45 -8.29 21.73
C GLU A 220 -13.88 -8.79 21.44
N SER A 221 -14.09 -10.10 21.46
CA SER A 221 -15.40 -10.70 21.16
C SER A 221 -16.52 -10.21 22.09
N SER A 222 -16.18 -9.88 23.34
CA SER A 222 -17.08 -9.27 24.32
C SER A 222 -17.63 -7.92 23.84
N LEU A 223 -16.75 -7.04 23.37
CA LEU A 223 -17.11 -5.72 22.85
C LEU A 223 -17.91 -5.82 21.56
N LYS A 224 -17.60 -6.79 20.68
CA LYS A 224 -18.40 -7.07 19.48
C LYS A 224 -19.85 -7.42 19.84
N ASN A 225 -20.05 -8.26 20.85
CA ASN A 225 -21.40 -8.65 21.28
C ASN A 225 -22.16 -7.47 21.89
N ILE A 226 -21.51 -6.67 22.74
CA ILE A 226 -22.10 -5.44 23.30
C ILE A 226 -22.52 -4.48 22.18
N ALA A 227 -21.68 -4.31 21.15
CA ALA A 227 -22.00 -3.48 20.01
C ALA A 227 -23.23 -4.01 19.23
N LYS A 228 -23.29 -5.31 18.97
CA LYS A 228 -24.45 -5.96 18.30
C LYS A 228 -25.75 -5.73 19.08
N GLU A 229 -25.73 -5.94 20.40
CA GLU A 229 -26.89 -5.74 21.27
C GLU A 229 -27.37 -4.28 21.27
N ARG A 230 -26.44 -3.32 21.37
CA ARG A 230 -26.77 -1.89 21.32
C ARG A 230 -27.35 -1.47 19.98
N VAL A 231 -26.78 -1.96 18.88
CA VAL A 231 -27.26 -1.65 17.52
C VAL A 231 -28.65 -2.24 17.28
N ALA A 232 -28.95 -3.43 17.80
CA ALA A 232 -30.23 -4.11 17.58
C ALA A 232 -31.44 -3.33 18.14
N VAL A 233 -31.24 -2.57 19.22
CA VAL A 233 -32.30 -1.76 19.86
C VAL A 233 -32.17 -0.26 19.60
N ALA A 234 -31.23 0.15 18.75
CA ALA A 234 -30.94 1.56 18.49
C ALA A 234 -32.04 2.26 17.67
N ASP A 235 -32.28 3.52 18.01
CA ASP A 235 -33.12 4.45 17.26
C ASP A 235 -32.29 5.34 16.31
N ASP A 236 -32.97 6.16 15.52
CA ASP A 236 -32.29 7.04 14.55
C ASP A 236 -31.44 8.12 15.25
N GLU A 237 -31.80 8.52 16.48
CA GLU A 237 -31.02 9.47 17.27
C GLU A 237 -29.67 8.86 17.68
N PHE A 238 -29.64 7.59 18.07
CA PHE A 238 -28.41 6.85 18.33
C PHE A 238 -27.49 6.88 17.11
N PHE A 239 -27.98 6.53 15.93
CA PHE A 239 -27.15 6.50 14.70
C PHE A 239 -26.63 7.90 14.35
N LYS A 240 -27.50 8.91 14.39
CA LYS A 240 -27.13 10.31 14.12
C LYS A 240 -26.05 10.82 15.08
N ARG A 241 -26.17 10.51 16.38
CA ARG A 241 -25.17 10.90 17.38
C ARG A 241 -23.82 10.23 17.12
N ASN A 242 -23.81 8.94 16.78
CA ASN A 242 -22.57 8.23 16.46
C ASN A 242 -21.92 8.74 15.18
N GLN A 243 -22.71 9.05 14.14
CA GLN A 243 -22.22 9.68 12.92
C GLN A 243 -21.56 11.03 13.22
N LEU A 244 -22.22 11.91 13.97
CA LEU A 244 -21.67 13.22 14.35
C LEU A 244 -20.38 13.09 15.18
N TYR A 245 -20.34 12.11 16.09
CA TYR A 245 -19.14 11.81 16.86
C TYR A 245 -17.99 11.39 15.94
N TRP A 246 -18.23 10.45 15.02
CA TRP A 246 -17.23 9.97 14.06
C TRP A 246 -16.70 11.09 13.16
N GLU A 247 -17.59 11.89 12.59
CA GLU A 247 -17.21 13.01 11.73
C GLU A 247 -16.32 14.01 12.46
N LYS A 248 -16.68 14.38 13.69
CA LYS A 248 -15.88 15.27 14.53
C LYS A 248 -14.53 14.66 14.89
N HIS A 249 -14.50 13.36 15.19
CA HIS A 249 -13.28 12.64 15.52
C HIS A 249 -12.31 12.64 14.33
N ILE A 250 -12.79 12.30 13.13
CA ILE A 250 -11.97 12.36 11.92
C ILE A 250 -11.53 13.79 11.59
N ASP A 251 -12.39 14.80 11.74
CA ASP A 251 -12.00 16.20 11.54
C ASP A 251 -10.88 16.64 12.48
N THR A 252 -10.89 16.12 13.72
CA THR A 252 -9.81 16.36 14.68
C THR A 252 -8.51 15.72 14.23
N ILE A 253 -8.55 14.48 13.73
CA ILE A 253 -7.37 13.78 13.17
C ILE A 253 -6.83 14.53 11.94
N ILE A 254 -7.70 14.91 11.00
CA ILE A 254 -7.32 15.66 9.79
C ILE A 254 -6.66 16.98 10.16
N SER A 255 -7.21 17.71 11.14
CA SER A 255 -6.63 18.98 11.62
C SER A 255 -5.28 18.77 12.30
N ALA A 256 -5.10 17.65 13.02
CA ALA A 256 -3.83 17.32 13.66
C ALA A 256 -2.71 17.09 12.64
N LEU A 257 -3.01 16.64 11.41
CA LEU A 257 -2.03 16.44 10.35
C LEU A 257 -1.38 17.75 9.84
N ASP A 258 -1.96 18.92 10.14
CA ASP A 258 -1.33 20.22 9.83
C ASP A 258 -0.32 20.67 10.89
N LEU A 259 -0.25 19.99 12.03
CA LEU A 259 0.66 20.33 13.11
C LEU A 259 2.05 19.73 12.87
N PRO A 260 3.11 20.31 13.45
CA PRO A 260 4.42 19.66 13.51
C PRO A 260 4.32 18.25 14.11
N TYR A 261 5.11 17.30 13.59
CA TYR A 261 5.01 15.86 13.90
C TYR A 261 4.77 15.54 15.39
N ALA A 262 5.56 16.11 16.30
CA ALA A 262 5.44 15.83 17.74
C ALA A 262 4.06 16.22 18.30
N LYS A 263 3.49 17.35 17.85
CA LYS A 263 2.16 17.82 18.25
C LYS A 263 1.06 17.01 17.57
N ALA A 264 1.21 16.74 16.27
CA ALA A 264 0.29 15.90 15.50
C ALA A 264 0.15 14.51 16.14
N PHE A 265 1.27 13.88 16.46
CA PHE A 265 1.32 12.57 17.12
C PHE A 265 0.67 12.59 18.51
N ALA A 266 0.92 13.63 19.31
CA ALA A 266 0.31 13.76 20.63
C ALA A 266 -1.22 13.90 20.55
N GLU A 267 -1.73 14.72 19.64
CA GLU A 267 -3.18 14.87 19.43
C GLU A 267 -3.82 13.59 18.87
N MET A 268 -3.21 12.94 17.87
CA MET A 268 -3.71 11.67 17.34
C MET A 268 -3.71 10.56 18.40
N LYS A 269 -2.67 10.48 19.24
CA LYS A 269 -2.60 9.52 20.34
C LYS A 269 -3.69 9.75 21.37
N LYS A 270 -3.97 11.01 21.70
CA LYS A 270 -5.05 11.40 22.61
C LYS A 270 -6.42 11.02 22.04
N GLU A 271 -6.65 11.24 20.75
CA GLU A 271 -7.88 10.83 20.07
C GLU A 271 -8.03 9.30 20.02
N TYR A 272 -6.94 8.56 19.74
CA TYR A 272 -6.93 7.10 19.84
C TYR A 272 -7.34 6.60 21.22
N LEU A 273 -6.78 7.18 22.29
CA LEU A 273 -7.11 6.83 23.67
C LEU A 273 -8.52 7.22 24.10
N ARG A 274 -9.18 8.16 23.40
CA ARG A 274 -10.59 8.52 23.64
C ARG A 274 -11.55 7.54 22.96
N ALA A 275 -11.13 6.93 21.86
CA ALA A 275 -11.94 6.00 21.08
C ALA A 275 -11.80 4.54 21.54
N ALA A 276 -10.69 4.18 22.19
CA ALA A 276 -10.43 2.87 22.80
C ALA A 276 -11.16 2.69 24.13
#